data_AF-A0A9K3H220-F1
#
_entry.id   AF-A0A9K3H220-F1
#
_cell.length_a   1.000
_cell.length_b   1.000
_cell.length_c   1.000
_cell.angle_alpha   90.00
_cell.angle_beta   90.00
_cell.angle_gamma   90.00
#
_symmetry.space_group_name_H-M   'P 1'
#
loop_
_entity.id
_entity.type
_entity.pdbx_description
1 polymer ?
#
loop_
_entity_poly.entity_id
_entity_poly.type
_entity_poly.pdbx_seq_one_letter_code
_entity_poly.pdbx_strand_id
1 'polypeptide(L)'
;MLLQIYVAMKAMPWYCLLPTVSEYMVENGWTRCFSRISDVGWFSYTFNLCLYLVIVEFGIYWMHRELHDIKPLYKYLHATHHIYNKQNTLSPFAAMFPKGLC
;
A
#
# COMPACT_ATOMS: atom_id res chain seq x y z
N MET A 1 18.67 12.56 8.51
CA MET A 1 18.06 11.67 9.52
C MET A 1 16.82 12.28 10.17
N LEU A 2 16.88 13.47 10.81
CA LEU A 2 15.72 14.10 11.47
C LEU A 2 14.49 14.30 10.54
N LEU A 3 14.71 14.70 9.29
CA LEU A 3 13.63 14.86 8.31
C LEU A 3 12.91 13.53 8.00
N GLN A 4 13.64 12.42 7.95
CA GLN A 4 13.06 11.09 7.69
C GLN A 4 12.23 10.61 8.88
N ILE A 5 12.73 10.85 10.10
CA ILE A 5 11.98 10.59 11.33
C ILE A 5 10.68 11.41 11.32
N TYR A 6 10.75 12.70 11.01
CA TYR A 6 9.57 13.57 10.95
C TYR A 6 8.53 13.10 9.91
N VAL A 7 8.97 12.75 8.70
CA VAL A 7 8.08 12.24 7.65
C VAL A 7 7.46 10.89 8.07
N ALA A 8 8.24 10.00 8.67
CA ALA A 8 7.75 8.71 9.18
C ALA A 8 6.72 8.90 10.31
N MET A 9 6.98 9.79 11.27
CA MET A 9 6.02 10.11 12.35
C MET A 9 4.71 10.67 11.79
N LYS A 10 4.76 11.47 10.73
CA LYS A 10 3.57 12.04 10.08
C LYS A 10 2.78 10.98 9.29
N ALA A 11 3.46 9.98 8.73
CA ALA A 11 2.82 8.89 7.98
C ALA A 11 2.22 7.80 8.87
N MET A 12 2.78 7.60 10.07
CA MET A 12 2.37 6.53 10.99
C MET A 12 0.86 6.47 11.30
N PRO A 13 0.16 7.59 11.58
CA PRO A 13 -1.28 7.54 11.82
C PRO A 13 -2.06 6.93 10.64
N TRP A 14 -1.67 7.24 9.40
CA TRP A 14 -2.29 6.69 8.20
C TRP A 14 -1.95 5.21 8.00
N TYR A 15 -0.70 4.84 8.30
CA TYR A 15 -0.25 3.45 8.23
C TYR A 15 -0.97 2.56 9.24
N CYS A 16 -1.30 3.06 10.43
CA CYS A 16 -2.08 2.32 11.42
C CYS A 16 -3.58 2.35 11.11
N LEU A 17 -4.12 3.47 10.61
CA LEU A 17 -5.55 3.63 10.35
C LEU A 17 -6.06 2.64 9.29
N LEU A 18 -5.32 2.44 8.21
CA LEU A 18 -5.73 1.56 7.11
C LEU A 18 -5.94 0.09 7.57
N PRO A 19 -4.97 -0.57 8.26
CA PRO A 19 -5.17 -1.86 8.88
C PRO A 19 -6.30 -1.87 9.92
N THR A 20 -6.43 -0.84 10.76
CA THR A 20 -7.50 -0.79 11.76
C THR A 20 -8.89 -0.75 11.13
N VAL A 21 -9.08 0.02 10.06
CA VAL A 21 -10.35 0.03 9.31
C VAL A 21 -10.58 -1.32 8.62
N SER A 22 -9.53 -1.91 8.05
CA SER A 22 -9.63 -3.25 7.45
C SER A 22 -10.03 -4.30 8.49
N GLU A 23 -9.47 -4.25 9.68
CA GLU A 23 -9.80 -5.15 10.79
C GLU A 23 -11.24 -4.95 11.24
N TYR A 24 -11.69 -3.71 11.40
CA TYR A 24 -13.09 -3.40 11.67
C TYR A 24 -14.03 -4.00 10.60
N MET A 25 -13.70 -3.88 9.32
CA MET A 25 -14.49 -4.47 8.24
C MET A 25 -14.55 -6.00 8.32
N VAL A 26 -13.43 -6.64 8.68
CA VAL A 26 -13.34 -8.09 8.91
C VAL A 26 -14.24 -8.50 10.08
N GLU A 27 -14.16 -7.79 11.21
CA GLU A 27 -14.97 -8.07 12.41
C GLU A 27 -16.48 -7.89 12.18
N ASN A 28 -16.86 -6.93 11.33
CA ASN A 28 -18.26 -6.71 10.94
C ASN A 28 -18.75 -7.66 9.83
N GLY A 29 -17.92 -8.63 9.41
CA GLY A 29 -18.30 -9.64 8.43
C GLY A 29 -18.40 -9.13 6.99
N TRP A 30 -17.79 -7.99 6.68
CA TRP A 30 -17.75 -7.46 5.30
C TRP A 30 -16.82 -8.27 4.41
N THR A 31 -15.86 -8.98 5.01
CA THR A 31 -14.93 -9.88 4.32
C THR A 31 -14.93 -11.25 5.00
N ARG A 32 -14.41 -12.27 4.31
CA ARG A 32 -14.28 -13.63 4.85
C ARG A 32 -12.83 -14.09 4.74
N CYS A 33 -12.27 -14.53 5.85
CA CYS A 33 -10.95 -15.15 5.91
C CYS A 33 -11.10 -16.67 5.92
N PHE A 34 -10.51 -17.34 4.94
CA PHE A 34 -10.53 -18.79 4.84
C PHE A 34 -9.17 -19.35 5.26
N SER A 35 -9.16 -20.20 6.29
CA SER A 35 -7.93 -20.78 6.83
C SER A 35 -7.41 -21.94 5.97
N ARG A 36 -8.30 -22.59 5.20
CA ARG A 36 -7.97 -23.74 4.35
C ARG A 36 -8.60 -23.58 2.98
N ILE A 37 -7.90 -24.07 1.95
CA ILE A 37 -8.41 -24.11 0.57
C ILE A 37 -9.66 -25.01 0.47
N SER A 38 -9.75 -26.03 1.32
CA SER A 38 -10.91 -26.93 1.39
C SER A 38 -12.23 -26.22 1.70
N ASP A 39 -12.19 -25.07 2.37
CA ASP A 39 -13.37 -24.35 2.83
C ASP A 39 -14.05 -23.58 1.68
N VAL A 40 -13.31 -23.35 0.58
CA VAL A 40 -13.74 -22.54 -0.58
C VAL A 40 -13.71 -23.35 -1.88
N GLY A 41 -12.88 -24.39 -1.93
CA GLY A 41 -12.59 -25.20 -3.11
C GLY A 41 -11.51 -24.57 -4.01
N TRP A 42 -10.77 -25.43 -4.73
CA TRP A 42 -9.66 -25.01 -5.60
C TRP A 42 -10.07 -23.98 -6.67
N PHE A 43 -11.24 -24.16 -7.30
CA PHE A 43 -11.72 -23.26 -8.34
C PHE A 43 -11.95 -21.84 -7.81
N SER A 44 -12.74 -21.71 -6.74
CA SER A 44 -13.00 -20.42 -6.11
C SER A 44 -11.73 -19.81 -5.53
N TYR A 45 -10.82 -20.60 -4.97
CA TYR A 45 -9.53 -20.11 -4.48
C TYR A 45 -8.71 -19.47 -5.60
N THR A 46 -8.51 -20.19 -6.72
CA THR A 46 -7.75 -19.69 -7.87
C THR A 46 -8.40 -18.45 -8.47
N PHE A 47 -9.73 -18.44 -8.61
CA PHE A 47 -10.44 -17.26 -9.12
C PHE A 47 -10.26 -16.03 -8.22
N ASN A 48 -10.44 -16.19 -6.90
CA ASN A 48 -10.24 -15.09 -5.94
C ASN A 48 -8.78 -14.60 -5.94
N LEU A 49 -7.81 -15.50 -6.06
CA LEU A 49 -6.39 -15.14 -6.16
C LEU A 49 -6.11 -14.32 -7.43
N CYS A 50 -6.58 -14.78 -8.59
CA CYS A 50 -6.41 -14.06 -9.84
C CYS A 50 -7.09 -12.68 -9.78
N LEU A 51 -8.31 -12.61 -9.26
CA LEU A 51 -9.04 -11.36 -9.09
C LEU A 51 -8.29 -10.40 -8.16
N TYR A 52 -7.77 -10.90 -7.03
CA TYR A 52 -6.95 -10.12 -6.11
C TYR A 52 -5.71 -9.54 -6.80
N LEU A 53 -4.94 -10.37 -7.53
CA LEU A 53 -3.74 -9.93 -8.23
C LEU A 53 -4.05 -8.85 -9.27
N VAL A 54 -5.12 -9.03 -10.05
CA VAL A 54 -5.58 -8.04 -11.02
C VAL A 54 -5.94 -6.73 -10.30
N ILE A 55 -6.82 -6.78 -9.30
CA ILE A 55 -7.27 -5.58 -8.59
C ILE A 55 -6.10 -4.84 -7.94
N VAL A 56 -5.15 -5.55 -7.32
CA VAL A 56 -3.99 -4.94 -6.67
C VAL A 56 -3.06 -4.30 -7.70
N GLU A 57 -2.72 -5.01 -8.78
CA GLU A 57 -1.80 -4.51 -9.80
C GLU A 57 -2.36 -3.27 -10.50
N PHE A 58 -3.62 -3.35 -10.96
CA PHE A 58 -4.30 -2.21 -11.56
C PHE A 58 -4.51 -1.09 -10.53
N GLY A 59 -4.91 -1.42 -9.30
CA GLY A 59 -5.14 -0.43 -8.24
C GLY A 59 -3.89 0.38 -7.92
N ILE A 60 -2.72 -0.28 -7.77
CA ILE A 60 -1.44 0.38 -7.53
C ILE A 60 -1.04 1.25 -8.73
N TYR A 61 -1.20 0.74 -9.96
CA TYR A 61 -0.91 1.51 -11.17
C TYR A 61 -1.73 2.80 -11.24
N TRP A 62 -3.05 2.71 -11.05
CA TRP A 62 -3.93 3.88 -11.10
C TRP A 62 -3.64 4.86 -9.96
N MET A 63 -3.46 4.37 -8.72
CA MET A 63 -3.04 5.20 -7.59
C MET A 63 -1.72 5.94 -7.88
N HIS A 64 -0.72 5.25 -8.41
CA HIS A 64 0.57 5.83 -8.73
C HIS A 64 0.45 6.89 -9.83
N ARG A 65 -0.35 6.62 -10.86
CA ARG A 65 -0.63 7.56 -11.93
C ARG A 65 -1.37 8.80 -11.46
N GLU A 66 -2.43 8.65 -10.67
CA GLU A 66 -3.18 9.76 -10.09
C GLU A 66 -2.31 10.64 -9.19
N LEU A 67 -1.37 10.01 -8.48
CA LEU A 67 -0.40 10.68 -7.63
C LEU A 67 0.58 11.55 -8.44
N HIS A 68 0.78 11.25 -9.72
CA HIS A 68 1.50 12.09 -10.69
C HIS A 68 0.61 13.14 -11.37
N ASP A 69 -0.61 12.77 -11.77
CA ASP A 69 -1.50 13.63 -12.54
C ASP A 69 -2.13 14.74 -11.67
N ILE A 70 -2.37 14.48 -10.38
CA ILE A 70 -3.01 15.43 -9.46
C ILE A 70 -1.95 16.26 -8.72
N LYS A 71 -1.82 17.54 -9.08
CA LYS A 71 -0.81 18.49 -8.56
C LYS A 71 -0.64 18.56 -7.03
N PRO A 72 -1.71 18.62 -6.20
CA PRO A 72 -1.54 18.63 -4.74
C PRO A 72 -1.03 17.27 -4.21
N LEU A 73 -1.52 16.16 -4.75
CA LEU A 73 -1.08 14.81 -4.40
C LEU A 73 0.41 14.62 -4.75
N TYR A 74 0.83 15.08 -5.93
CA TYR A 74 2.22 15.10 -6.33
C TYR A 74 3.10 15.88 -5.34
N LYS A 75 2.69 17.10 -4.98
CA LYS A 75 3.50 17.98 -4.12
C LYS A 75 3.65 17.48 -2.68
N TYR A 76 2.58 16.92 -2.10
CA TYR A 76 2.57 16.58 -0.66
C TYR A 76 2.93 15.13 -0.36
N LEU A 77 2.71 14.20 -1.30
CA LEU A 77 2.93 12.77 -1.07
C LEU A 77 3.96 12.17 -2.02
N HIS A 78 3.99 12.59 -3.29
CA HIS A 78 4.87 11.97 -4.29
C HIS A 78 6.26 12.59 -4.39
N ALA A 79 6.37 13.91 -4.23
CA ALA A 79 7.64 14.62 -4.35
C ALA A 79 8.62 14.21 -3.23
N THR A 80 8.11 13.99 -2.01
CA THR A 80 8.90 13.47 -0.88
C THR A 80 9.48 12.09 -1.15
N HIS A 81 8.76 11.24 -1.90
CA HIS A 81 9.25 9.93 -2.33
C HIS A 81 10.47 10.05 -3.28
N HIS A 82 10.40 10.92 -4.29
CA HIS A 82 11.53 11.16 -5.22
C HIS A 82 12.76 11.79 -4.56
N ILE A 83 12.58 12.57 -3.48
CA ILE A 83 13.67 13.22 -2.74
C ILE A 83 14.61 12.20 -2.08
N TYR A 84 14.11 11.02 -1.70
CA TYR A 84 14.91 9.98 -1.03
C TYR A 84 15.43 8.87 -1.97
N ASN A 85 15.21 8.99 -3.28
CA ASN A 85 15.61 7.99 -4.29
C ASN A 85 17.13 7.96 -4.58
N LYS A 86 17.92 8.86 -4.00
CA LYS A 86 19.39 8.79 -4.13
C LYS A 86 19.93 7.65 -3.26
N GLN A 87 20.80 6.82 -3.84
CA GLN A 87 21.40 5.64 -3.21
C GLN A 87 22.02 5.93 -1.81
N ASN A 88 22.49 7.16 -1.60
CA ASN A 88 23.17 7.61 -0.37
C ASN A 88 22.23 8.18 0.72
N THR A 89 20.91 8.19 0.50
CA THR A 89 19.92 8.71 1.47
C THR A 89 18.97 7.65 2.03
N LEU A 90 19.21 6.36 1.74
CA LEU A 90 18.44 5.24 2.25
C LEU A 90 18.66 5.11 3.76
N SER A 91 17.59 5.21 4.54
CA SER A 91 17.61 4.92 5.98
C SER A 91 16.49 3.93 6.32
N PRO A 92 16.59 3.20 7.44
CA PRO A 92 15.56 2.26 7.89
C PRO A 92 14.18 2.92 8.12
N PHE A 93 14.15 4.24 8.25
CA PHE A 93 12.94 5.04 8.45
C PHE A 93 12.34 5.59 7.15
N ALA A 94 13.02 5.38 6.00
CA ALA A 94 12.44 5.60 4.69
C ALA A 94 11.51 4.41 4.38
N ALA A 95 10.32 4.41 4.97
CA ALA A 95 9.37 3.32 4.79
C ALA A 95 8.79 3.31 3.37
N MET A 96 8.94 2.13 2.74
CA MET A 96 8.01 1.42 1.87
C MET A 96 7.69 2.00 0.47
N PHE A 97 8.57 1.74 -0.50
CA PHE A 97 8.28 1.13 -1.81
C PHE A 97 9.61 0.66 -2.44
N PRO A 98 9.83 -0.65 -2.68
CA PRO A 98 11.00 -1.13 -3.41
C PRO A 98 10.97 -0.61 -4.86
N LYS A 99 12.16 -0.41 -5.44
CA LYS A 99 12.45 0.14 -6.79
C LYS A 99 11.89 -0.66 -8.00
N GLY A 100 10.72 -1.28 -7.90
CA GLY A 100 10.26 -2.29 -8.86
C GLY A 100 9.27 -1.83 -9.94
N LEU A 101 8.80 -0.57 -9.92
CA LEU A 101 7.72 -0.09 -10.81
C LEU A 101 8.00 1.30 -11.41
N CYS A 102 9.27 1.61 -11.68
CA CYS A 102 9.62 2.58 -12.70
C CYS A 102 9.90 1.85 -14.02
#